data_AF-A0A965C015-F1
#
_entry.id   AF-A0A965C015-F1
#
_cell.length_a   1.000
_cell.length_b   1.000
_cell.length_c   1.000
_cell.angle_alpha   90.00
_cell.angle_beta   90.00
_cell.angle_gamma   90.00
#
_symmetry.space_group_name_H-M   'P 1'
#
loop_
_entity.id
_entity.type
_entity.pdbx_description
1 polymer ?
#
loop_
_entity_poly.entity_id
_entity_poly.type
_entity_poly.pdbx_seq_one_letter_code
_entity_poly.pdbx_strand_id
1 'polypeptide(L)' 'EPLLGRIRARVLAINSADDERNPHETGLMAAAMARIPNARLLLIPGSTETAGHGTTGQARFWREELDRFLKELP' A
#
# COMPACT_ATOMS: atom_id res chain seq x y z
N GLU A 1 10.78 -19.10 -1.31
CA GLU A 1 10.34 -17.89 -0.59
C GLU A 1 10.82 -16.65 -1.34
N PRO A 2 9.95 -15.68 -1.66
CA PRO A 2 10.33 -14.46 -2.39
C PRO A 2 11.40 -13.68 -1.62
N LEU A 3 12.37 -13.11 -2.34
CA LEU A 3 13.57 -12.47 -1.79
C LEU A 3 13.32 -11.07 -1.20
N LEU A 4 12.18 -10.86 -0.52
CA LEU A 4 11.71 -9.55 -0.04
C LEU A 4 12.73 -8.83 0.86
N GLY A 5 13.42 -9.56 1.74
CA GLY A 5 14.44 -8.99 2.63
C GLY A 5 15.70 -8.47 1.92
N ARG A 6 15.85 -8.77 0.61
CA ARG A 6 16.93 -8.20 -0.22
C ARG A 6 16.56 -6.83 -0.79
N ILE A 7 15.30 -6.42 -0.72
CA ILE A 7 14.88 -5.10 -1.19
C ILE A 7 15.51 -4.02 -0.30
N ARG A 8 16.24 -3.09 -0.93
CA ARG A 8 16.88 -1.95 -0.27
C ARG A 8 16.18 -0.62 -0.56
N ALA A 9 15.48 -0.54 -1.68
CA ALA A 9 14.66 0.62 -2.03
C ALA A 9 13.60 0.88 -0.95
N ARG A 10 13.22 2.16 -0.79
CA ARG A 10 12.03 2.55 -0.04
C ARG A 10 10.81 2.07 -0.83
N VAL A 11 9.86 1.40 -0.17
CA VAL A 11 8.67 0.85 -0.82
C VAL A 11 7.43 1.44 -0.16
N LEU A 12 6.54 2.00 -0.97
CA LEU A 12 5.18 2.33 -0.58
C LEU A 12 4.22 1.38 -1.29
N ALA A 13 3.49 0.56 -0.54
CA ALA A 13 2.36 -0.19 -1.05
C ALA A 13 1.06 0.52 -0.67
N ILE A 14 0.14 0.64 -1.63
CA ILE A 14 -1.16 1.30 -1.44
C ILE A 14 -2.24 0.27 -1.77
N ASN A 15 -3.19 0.12 -0.87
CA ASN A 15 -4.39 -0.70 -1.08
C ASN A 15 -5.61 -0.01 -0.45
N SER A 16 -6.82 -0.42 -0.81
CA SER A 16 -8.03 -0.02 -0.09
C SER A 16 -8.61 -1.19 0.69
N ALA A 17 -9.24 -0.90 1.83
CA ALA A 17 -9.83 -1.93 2.69
C ALA A 17 -11.01 -2.65 2.03
N ASP A 18 -11.63 -2.03 1.03
CA ASP A 18 -12.72 -2.57 0.23
C ASP A 18 -12.25 -3.24 -1.09
N ASP A 19 -10.94 -3.36 -1.34
CA ASP A 19 -10.41 -4.05 -2.53
C ASP A 19 -10.74 -5.55 -2.48
N GLU A 20 -11.68 -5.96 -3.32
CA GLU A 20 -12.17 -7.33 -3.41
C GLU A 20 -11.17 -8.30 -4.07
N ARG A 21 -10.17 -7.79 -4.79
CA ARG A 21 -9.12 -8.58 -5.45
C ARG A 21 -7.91 -8.79 -4.55
N ASN A 22 -7.60 -7.82 -3.69
CA ASN A 22 -6.49 -7.85 -2.75
C ASN A 22 -6.99 -7.66 -1.31
N PRO A 23 -7.76 -8.61 -0.75
CA PRO A 23 -8.37 -8.48 0.56
C PRO A 23 -7.31 -8.35 1.67
N HIS A 24 -7.38 -7.24 2.41
CA HIS A 24 -6.41 -6.90 3.44
C HIS A 24 -6.48 -7.84 4.65
N GLU A 25 -7.65 -8.43 4.89
CA GLU A 25 -7.96 -9.37 5.97
C GLU A 25 -7.14 -10.65 5.90
N THR A 26 -6.59 -10.98 4.73
CA THR A 26 -5.68 -12.13 4.57
C THR A 26 -4.38 -11.97 5.35
N GLY A 27 -4.01 -10.74 5.72
CA GLY A 27 -2.75 -10.43 6.40
C GLY A 27 -1.50 -10.61 5.54
N LEU A 28 -1.62 -11.09 4.28
CA LEU A 28 -0.50 -11.40 3.41
C LEU A 28 0.34 -10.17 3.10
N MET A 29 -0.31 -9.05 2.78
CA MET A 29 0.36 -7.79 2.50
C MET A 29 1.12 -7.28 3.73
N ALA A 30 0.49 -7.28 4.91
CA ALA A 30 1.12 -6.84 6.15
C ALA A 30 2.36 -7.70 6.49
N ALA A 31 2.24 -9.03 6.37
CA ALA A 31 3.35 -9.95 6.59
C ALA A 31 4.49 -9.79 5.57
N ALA A 32 4.17 -9.53 4.30
CA ALA A 32 5.17 -9.29 3.26
C ALA A 32 5.91 -7.95 3.48
N MET A 33 5.18 -6.89 3.82
CA MET A 33 5.75 -5.56 4.04
C MET A 33 6.65 -5.53 5.28
N ALA A 34 6.33 -6.28 6.34
CA ALA A 34 7.19 -6.41 7.52
C ALA A 34 8.58 -7.01 7.21
N ARG A 35 8.75 -7.69 6.08
CA ARG A 35 10.04 -8.28 5.65
C ARG A 35 10.90 -7.32 4.83
N ILE A 36 10.36 -6.18 4.42
CA ILE A 36 11.07 -5.17 3.64
C ILE A 36 11.48 -4.05 4.61
N PRO A 37 12.78 -3.81 4.87
CA PRO A 37 13.23 -2.90 5.93
C PRO A 37 12.70 -1.46 5.82
N ASN A 38 12.47 -0.99 4.59
CA ASN A 38 12.10 0.39 4.27
C ASN A 38 10.69 0.48 3.67
N ALA A 39 9.80 -0.44 4.04
CA ALA A 39 8.44 -0.51 3.53
C ALA A 39 7.44 0.29 4.38
N ARG A 40 6.48 0.91 3.70
CA ARG A 40 5.26 1.50 4.27
C ARG A 40 4.04 0.94 3.54
N LEU A 41 3.00 0.59 4.29
CA LEU A 41 1.69 0.22 3.74
C LEU A 41 0.70 1.34 4.04
N LEU A 42 0.10 1.91 3.00
CA LEU A 42 -1.10 2.73 3.11
C LEU A 42 -2.32 1.83 2.86
N LEU A 43 -3.17 1.68 3.87
CA LEU A 43 -4.49 1.07 3.73
C LEU A 43 -5.54 2.19 3.76
N ILE A 44 -6.13 2.47 2.60
CA ILE A 44 -7.22 3.45 2.46
C ILE A 44 -8.48 2.85 3.10
N PRO A 45 -9.09 3.49 4.12
CA PRO A 45 -10.34 3.02 4.69
C PRO A 45 -11.46 2.98 3.64
N GLY A 46 -12.22 1.90 3.60
CA GLY A 46 -13.40 1.80 2.75
C GLY A 46 -14.45 2.84 3.15
N SER A 47 -15.14 3.40 2.16
CA SER A 47 -16.19 4.41 2.36
C SER A 47 -17.20 4.37 1.21
N THR A 48 -18.23 5.21 1.28
CA THR A 48 -19.17 5.39 0.16
C THR A 48 -18.53 6.04 -1.06
N GLU A 49 -17.32 6.59 -0.94
CA GLU A 49 -16.59 7.23 -2.04
C GLU A 49 -15.56 6.31 -2.71
N THR A 50 -15.13 5.25 -2.02
CA THR A 50 -14.22 4.24 -2.58
C THR A 50 -14.98 3.31 -3.53
N ALA A 51 -14.24 2.59 -4.37
CA ALA A 51 -14.81 1.75 -5.43
C ALA A 51 -14.15 0.37 -5.47
N GLY A 52 -13.90 -0.23 -4.30
CA GLY A 52 -13.16 -1.48 -4.18
C GLY A 52 -11.80 -1.42 -4.86
N HIS A 53 -11.46 -2.41 -5.67
CA HIS A 53 -10.21 -2.42 -6.43
C HIS A 53 -10.03 -1.18 -7.34
N GLY A 54 -11.13 -0.58 -7.80
CA GLY A 54 -11.11 0.66 -8.59
C GLY A 54 -10.59 1.89 -7.83
N THR A 55 -10.50 1.83 -6.50
CA THR A 55 -9.89 2.88 -5.66
C THR A 55 -8.43 3.11 -6.00
N THR A 56 -7.71 2.07 -6.44
CA THR A 56 -6.30 2.15 -6.85
C THR A 56 -6.08 3.14 -8.01
N GLY A 57 -7.04 3.25 -8.94
CA GLY A 57 -7.00 4.20 -10.06
C GLY A 57 -7.39 5.64 -9.69
N GLN A 58 -7.83 5.89 -8.46
CA GLN A 58 -8.34 7.19 -8.02
C GLN A 58 -7.33 7.94 -7.16
N ALA A 59 -6.48 8.75 -7.81
CA ALA A 59 -5.38 9.47 -7.15
C ALA A 59 -5.79 10.32 -5.95
N ARG A 60 -7.04 10.80 -5.89
CA ARG A 60 -7.56 11.57 -4.74
C ARG A 60 -7.39 10.85 -3.38
N PHE A 61 -7.33 9.51 -3.36
CA PHE A 61 -7.19 8.74 -2.13
C PHE A 61 -5.75 8.53 -1.66
N TRP A 62 -4.75 8.69 -2.54
CA TRP A 62 -3.37 8.33 -2.23
C TRP A 62 -2.32 9.38 -2.61
N ARG A 63 -2.67 10.39 -3.41
CA ARG A 63 -1.71 11.40 -3.91
C ARG A 63 -0.94 12.10 -2.78
N GLU A 64 -1.58 12.36 -1.65
CA GLU A 64 -0.97 13.09 -0.53
C GLU A 64 0.03 12.22 0.23
N GLU A 65 -0.26 10.93 0.41
CA GLU A 65 0.72 9.99 0.98
C GLU A 65 1.89 9.76 0.03
N LEU A 66 1.62 9.64 -1.27
CA LEU A 66 2.68 9.49 -2.27
C LEU A 66 3.60 10.72 -2.28
N ASP A 67 3.05 11.93 -2.29
CA ASP A 67 3.83 13.17 -2.26
C ASP A 67 4.71 13.26 -1.01
N ARG A 68 4.17 12.94 0.18
CA ARG A 68 4.96 12.85 1.42
C ARG A 68 6.07 11.81 1.31
N PHE A 69 5.75 10.62 0.85
CA PHE A 69 6.72 9.54 0.69
C PHE A 69 7.87 9.95 -0.25
N LEU A 70 7.56 10.59 -1.38
CA LEU A 70 8.55 11.07 -2.34
C LEU A 70 9.46 12.15 -1.76
N LYS A 71 8.92 13.09 -0.98
CA LYS A 71 9.70 14.15 -0.31
C LYS A 71 10.64 13.63 0.76
N GLU A 72 10.34 12.48 1.35
CA GLU A 72 11.19 11.83 2.36
C GLU A 72 12.34 11.01 1.74
N LEU A 73 12.35 10.80 0.41
CA LEU A 73 13.39 10.00 -0.25
C LEU A 73 14.76 10.72 -0.20
N PRO A 74 15.87 9.97 0.00
CA PRO A 74 17.23 10.52 0.00
C PRO A 74 17.67 11.13 -1.33
#